data_AF-A0A2Y9L5T3-F1
#
_entry.id   AF-A0A2Y9L5T3-F1
#
_cell.length_a   1.000
_cell.length_b   1.000
_cell.length_c   1.000
_cell.angle_alpha   90.00
_cell.angle_beta   90.00
_cell.angle_gamma   90.00
#
_symmetry.space_group_name_H-M   'P 1'
#
loop_
_entity.id
_entity.type
_entity.pdbx_description
1 polymer ?
#
loop_
_entity_poly.entity_id
_entity_poly.type
_entity_poly.pdbx_seq_one_letter_code
_entity_poly.pdbx_strand_id
1 'polypeptide(L)'
;MATAECSICQLKDQHWVPAELPKPHITSNNSNPVENVDSVLLTCEPQTQNTSYLWSVSSKSRPASTRLELSLDNRTLTIHGVTRDDTGPYVCATRNPVSDGRSDPFTLNVLYGPDAPTISPSDSYYHPGANLNLSCHAASNPPAQYSWLINGRPQPYTQELFIPNIIANDSGSYTCLASNSATCLNKTTVKTITVSEPLAQPTLHASNTTLTEDDSVVLTCSTNNTGVSIGWLFNGQSLKVTERMTLSQDNSTFTIRPVRKEDAGNYQCEVSNSGDSRKSDPVRLAVKGDLTQSNSGLPPGAIAGIVVGVMAGVAVIAALVYFLFIRKTGGANDLHDVTEHKPSASNHSQDHSDNLFKSEEVAYSSLNFSAHEPKKPTSPSPSPADTETVYTEVQKK
;
A
#
# COMPACT_ATOMS: atom_id res chain seq x y z
N MET A 1 31.49 64.52 -5.59
CA MET A 1 31.47 63.27 -4.79
C MET A 1 30.73 62.22 -5.61
N ALA A 2 31.45 61.13 -5.92
CA ALA A 2 31.00 59.85 -6.49
C ALA A 2 30.21 59.86 -7.81
N THR A 3 30.96 59.94 -8.91
CA THR A 3 30.63 59.24 -10.17
C THR A 3 30.59 57.73 -9.90
N ALA A 4 29.47 57.08 -10.22
CA ALA A 4 29.40 55.63 -10.27
C ALA A 4 30.34 55.13 -11.38
N GLU A 5 31.40 54.42 -10.99
CA GLU A 5 32.30 53.77 -11.94
C GLU A 5 31.54 52.66 -12.69
N CYS A 6 31.41 52.85 -14.01
CA CYS A 6 30.89 51.87 -14.92
C CYS A 6 31.99 50.84 -15.21
N SER A 7 31.91 49.66 -14.58
CA SER A 7 32.99 48.67 -14.70
C SER A 7 33.05 47.94 -16.05
N ILE A 8 32.18 48.22 -17.04
CA ILE A 8 32.24 47.53 -18.35
C ILE A 8 31.75 48.45 -19.48
N CYS A 9 32.57 49.40 -19.92
CA CYS A 9 32.44 50.09 -21.22
C CYS A 9 33.84 50.27 -21.83
N GLN A 10 34.06 49.74 -23.04
CA GLN A 10 35.27 50.01 -23.83
C GLN A 10 34.96 51.14 -24.81
N LEU A 11 35.68 52.26 -24.72
CA LEU A 11 35.57 53.39 -25.64
C LEU A 11 36.44 53.11 -26.88
N LYS A 12 35.80 52.87 -28.03
CA LYS A 12 36.45 52.96 -29.35
C LYS A 12 35.53 53.75 -30.29
N ASP A 13 36.05 54.87 -30.79
CA ASP A 13 35.48 55.71 -31.86
C ASP A 13 33.99 56.09 -31.71
N GLN A 14 33.67 56.87 -30.67
CA GLN A 14 32.42 57.65 -30.51
C GLN A 14 31.08 56.91 -30.70
N HIS A 15 31.06 55.58 -30.71
CA HIS A 15 29.87 54.74 -30.71
C HIS A 15 29.93 53.77 -29.54
N TRP A 16 28.83 53.62 -28.81
CA TRP A 16 28.71 52.64 -27.73
C TRP A 16 28.57 51.25 -28.36
N VAL A 17 29.67 50.52 -28.48
CA VAL A 17 29.65 49.13 -28.94
C VAL A 17 29.22 48.26 -27.77
N PRO A 18 28.22 47.36 -27.91
CA PRO A 18 27.87 46.45 -26.83
C PRO A 18 29.08 45.54 -26.53
N ALA A 19 29.49 45.48 -25.27
CA ALA A 19 30.64 44.69 -24.85
C ALA A 19 30.29 43.19 -24.76
N GLU A 20 31.29 42.32 -24.93
CA GLU A 20 31.18 40.90 -24.63
C GLU A 20 30.78 40.70 -23.16
N LEU A 21 29.82 39.81 -22.91
CA LEU A 21 29.37 39.49 -21.57
C LEU A 21 30.44 38.68 -20.82
N PRO A 22 30.64 38.93 -19.52
CA PRO A 22 31.44 38.03 -18.68
C PRO A 22 30.76 36.66 -18.57
N LYS A 23 31.56 35.60 -18.35
CA LYS A 23 31.03 34.25 -18.13
C LYS A 23 30.09 34.27 -16.91
N PRO A 24 28.81 33.89 -17.05
CA PRO A 24 27.90 33.90 -15.92
C PRO A 24 28.20 32.76 -14.94
N HIS A 25 27.78 32.92 -13.70
CA HIS A 25 27.81 31.88 -12.66
C HIS A 25 26.55 31.97 -11.79
N ILE A 26 26.24 30.88 -11.10
CA ILE A 26 25.03 30.79 -10.27
C ILE A 26 25.43 30.89 -8.79
N THR A 27 24.73 31.74 -8.06
CA THR A 27 24.79 31.82 -6.59
C THR A 27 23.47 31.29 -6.00
N SER A 28 23.54 30.70 -4.80
CA SER A 28 22.37 30.21 -4.07
C SER A 28 22.29 30.88 -2.70
N ASN A 29 21.09 31.19 -2.23
CA ASN A 29 20.87 31.65 -0.86
C ASN A 29 21.03 30.51 0.18
N ASN A 30 20.86 29.26 -0.22
CA ASN A 30 20.93 28.09 0.64
C ASN A 30 21.65 26.95 -0.09
N SER A 31 22.80 26.54 0.44
CA SER A 31 23.63 25.47 -0.14
C SER A 31 23.17 24.07 0.26
N ASN A 32 22.34 23.93 1.30
CA ASN A 32 21.91 22.65 1.86
C ASN A 32 20.42 22.68 2.25
N PRO A 33 19.52 22.93 1.29
CA PRO A 33 18.10 23.08 1.59
C PRO A 33 17.48 21.75 2.00
N VAL A 34 16.59 21.80 3.00
CA VAL A 34 15.86 20.63 3.52
C VAL A 34 14.52 20.49 2.80
N GLU A 35 14.24 19.27 2.35
CA GLU A 35 13.01 18.89 1.65
C GLU A 35 11.74 19.30 2.41
N ASN A 36 10.78 19.90 1.69
CA ASN A 36 9.50 20.40 2.17
C ASN A 36 9.58 21.46 3.29
N VAL A 37 10.76 22.03 3.55
CA VAL A 37 10.97 23.07 4.55
C VAL A 37 11.49 24.33 3.88
N ASP A 38 12.60 24.21 3.16
CA ASP A 38 13.29 25.36 2.60
C ASP A 38 12.77 25.72 1.21
N SER A 39 12.92 27.01 0.88
CA SER A 39 12.82 27.51 -0.48
C SER A 39 14.19 28.02 -0.93
N VAL A 40 14.54 27.76 -2.18
CA VAL A 40 15.86 28.08 -2.73
C VAL A 40 15.74 29.20 -3.74
N LEU A 41 16.67 30.15 -3.67
CA LEU A 41 16.82 31.24 -4.60
C LEU A 41 18.14 31.09 -5.34
N LEU A 42 18.08 30.79 -6.63
CA LEU A 42 19.23 30.73 -7.52
C LEU A 42 19.32 32.03 -8.32
N THR A 43 20.47 32.71 -8.25
CA THR A 43 20.69 33.98 -8.95
C THR A 43 21.81 33.84 -9.98
N CYS A 44 21.56 34.28 -11.21
CA CYS A 44 22.58 34.34 -12.25
C CYS A 44 23.36 35.66 -12.11
N GLU A 45 24.69 35.54 -11.99
CA GLU A 45 25.62 36.63 -11.76
C GLU A 45 26.72 36.68 -12.83
N PRO A 46 27.29 37.87 -13.12
CA PRO A 46 26.94 39.19 -12.57
C PRO A 46 25.76 39.86 -13.30
N GLN A 47 25.14 40.86 -12.66
CA GLN A 47 24.13 41.68 -13.32
C GLN A 47 24.77 42.57 -14.40
N THR A 48 24.23 42.52 -15.61
CA THR A 48 24.71 43.29 -16.76
C THR A 48 23.54 44.00 -17.46
N GLN A 49 23.82 45.15 -18.09
CA GLN A 49 22.80 45.91 -18.83
C GLN A 49 22.48 45.22 -20.16
N ASN A 50 21.25 45.42 -20.67
CA ASN A 50 20.79 44.87 -21.96
C ASN A 50 21.03 43.36 -22.14
N THR A 51 20.87 42.60 -21.06
CA THR A 51 21.14 41.16 -21.03
C THR A 51 19.86 40.41 -20.70
N SER A 52 19.56 39.38 -21.47
CA SER A 52 18.50 38.42 -21.16
C SER A 52 19.08 37.18 -20.47
N TYR A 53 18.33 36.63 -19.52
CA TYR A 53 18.69 35.44 -18.75
C TYR A 53 17.76 34.29 -19.11
N LEU A 54 18.33 33.08 -19.24
CA LEU A 54 17.59 31.86 -19.50
C LEU A 54 18.07 30.74 -18.57
N TRP A 55 17.13 30.08 -17.89
CA TRP A 55 17.42 28.95 -17.02
C TRP A 55 17.16 27.63 -17.72
N SER A 56 18.12 26.72 -17.61
CA SER A 56 18.00 25.33 -17.99
C SER A 56 18.01 24.48 -16.72
N VAL A 57 16.92 23.73 -16.50
CA VAL A 57 16.75 22.84 -15.35
C VAL A 57 16.67 21.41 -15.88
N SER A 58 17.48 20.51 -15.33
CA SER A 58 17.50 19.10 -15.73
C SER A 58 16.62 18.22 -14.83
N SER A 59 15.68 18.79 -14.08
CA SER A 59 14.93 18.06 -13.06
C SER A 59 13.97 17.06 -13.71
N LYS A 60 13.75 15.94 -13.02
CA LYS A 60 12.66 15.00 -13.34
C LYS A 60 11.28 15.57 -12.92
N SER A 61 11.27 16.71 -12.22
CA SER A 61 10.06 17.43 -11.85
C SER A 61 9.44 18.08 -13.10
N ARG A 62 8.16 17.78 -13.37
CA ARG A 62 7.46 18.26 -14.56
C ARG A 62 7.48 19.81 -14.65
N PRO A 63 7.63 20.41 -15.84
CA PRO A 63 7.99 21.84 -16.00
C PRO A 63 6.86 22.86 -15.71
N ALA A 64 5.82 22.48 -14.97
CA ALA A 64 4.63 23.30 -14.74
C ALA A 64 4.14 23.18 -13.29
N SER A 65 5.04 23.10 -12.32
CA SER A 65 4.64 23.20 -10.92
C SER A 65 4.63 24.67 -10.51
N THR A 66 3.57 25.11 -9.83
CA THR A 66 3.43 26.42 -9.17
C THR A 66 4.54 26.77 -8.18
N ARG A 67 5.51 25.87 -7.98
CA ARG A 67 6.66 26.00 -7.08
C ARG A 67 7.86 26.71 -7.73
N LEU A 68 7.99 26.66 -9.05
CA LEU A 68 9.08 27.33 -9.77
C LEU A 68 8.62 28.71 -10.23
N GLU A 69 9.30 29.75 -9.78
CA GLU A 69 8.97 31.15 -10.10
C GLU A 69 10.23 31.88 -10.60
N LEU A 70 10.12 32.54 -11.74
CA LEU A 70 11.17 33.41 -12.27
C LEU A 70 10.89 34.86 -11.88
N SER A 71 11.95 35.61 -11.57
CA SER A 71 11.87 37.06 -11.43
C SER A 71 11.45 37.72 -12.75
N LEU A 72 10.97 38.97 -12.68
CA LEU A 72 10.54 39.74 -13.87
C LEU A 72 11.64 39.91 -14.93
N ASP A 73 12.90 39.93 -14.52
CA ASP A 73 14.07 40.01 -15.39
C ASP A 73 14.67 38.63 -15.75
N ASN A 74 14.02 37.53 -15.33
CA ASN A 74 14.47 36.14 -15.44
C ASN A 74 15.85 35.84 -14.82
N ARG A 75 16.45 36.80 -14.11
CA ARG A 75 17.78 36.67 -13.52
C ARG A 75 17.79 35.69 -12.36
N THR A 76 16.67 35.57 -11.66
CA THR A 76 16.55 34.80 -10.44
C THR A 76 15.46 33.74 -10.59
N LEU A 77 15.79 32.51 -10.19
CA LEU A 77 14.88 31.37 -10.15
C LEU A 77 14.62 31.01 -8.68
N THR A 78 13.36 31.12 -8.27
CA THR A 78 12.88 30.70 -6.95
C THR A 78 12.24 29.32 -7.04
N ILE A 79 12.61 28.43 -6.13
CA ILE A 79 12.03 27.10 -5.96
C ILE A 79 11.38 27.06 -4.59
N HIS A 80 10.05 27.17 -4.55
CA HIS A 80 9.25 27.12 -3.33
C HIS A 80 9.08 25.68 -2.86
N GLY A 81 9.39 25.40 -1.59
CA GLY A 81 9.25 24.08 -1.00
C GLY A 81 10.01 23.03 -1.80
N VAL A 82 11.34 23.01 -1.65
CA VAL A 82 12.19 22.10 -2.42
C VAL A 82 11.86 20.65 -2.13
N THR A 83 11.99 19.80 -3.14
CA THR A 83 11.82 18.36 -3.05
C THR A 83 13.06 17.66 -3.57
N ARG A 84 13.27 16.39 -3.20
CA ARG A 84 14.41 15.61 -3.72
C ARG A 84 14.46 15.54 -5.25
N ASP A 85 13.31 15.68 -5.92
CA ASP A 85 13.21 15.71 -7.39
C ASP A 85 13.73 17.01 -8.03
N ASP A 86 13.93 18.06 -7.24
CA ASP A 86 14.53 19.32 -7.67
C ASP A 86 16.08 19.26 -7.62
N THR A 87 16.64 18.14 -7.15
CA THR A 87 18.09 17.86 -7.18
C THR A 87 18.57 17.74 -8.62
N GLY A 88 19.68 18.40 -8.93
CA GLY A 88 20.31 18.29 -10.24
C GLY A 88 21.05 19.55 -10.67
N PRO A 89 21.67 19.52 -11.86
CA PRO A 89 22.35 20.68 -12.42
C PRO A 89 21.37 21.74 -12.94
N TYR A 90 21.62 22.97 -12.51
CA TYR A 90 21.02 24.19 -13.02
C TYR A 90 22.08 24.94 -13.83
N VAL A 91 21.70 25.44 -15.00
CA VAL A 91 22.57 26.26 -15.86
C VAL A 91 21.83 27.55 -16.19
N CYS A 92 22.50 28.68 -16.00
CA CYS A 92 22.02 29.96 -16.50
C CYS A 92 22.79 30.35 -17.75
N ALA A 93 22.05 30.83 -18.75
CA ALA A 93 22.59 31.40 -19.96
C ALA A 93 22.27 32.89 -19.99
N THR A 94 23.24 33.69 -20.42
CA THR A 94 23.10 35.13 -20.63
C THR A 94 23.26 35.44 -22.11
N ARG A 95 22.47 36.37 -22.63
CA ARG A 95 22.56 36.78 -24.03
C ARG A 95 22.38 38.29 -24.18
N ASN A 96 23.24 38.88 -25.00
CA ASN A 96 23.07 40.24 -25.53
C ASN A 96 23.22 40.20 -27.07
N PRO A 97 23.10 41.35 -27.78
CA PRO A 97 23.23 41.38 -29.25
C PRO A 97 24.60 40.94 -29.80
N VAL A 98 25.63 40.86 -28.97
CA VAL A 98 27.03 40.65 -29.39
C VAL A 98 27.59 39.30 -28.93
N SER A 99 27.09 38.75 -27.83
CA SER A 99 27.64 37.56 -27.18
C SER A 99 26.56 36.73 -26.48
N ASP A 100 26.84 35.44 -26.36
CA ASP A 100 26.13 34.50 -25.50
C ASP A 100 27.11 33.90 -24.48
N GLY A 101 26.63 33.64 -23.28
CA GLY A 101 27.41 33.06 -22.20
C GLY A 101 26.60 31.98 -21.49
N ARG A 102 27.28 30.94 -21.00
CA ARG A 102 26.69 29.89 -20.17
C ARG A 102 27.51 29.67 -18.92
N SER A 103 26.80 29.44 -17.81
CA SER A 103 27.44 29.12 -16.54
C SER A 103 27.95 27.68 -16.54
N ASP A 104 28.91 27.42 -15.67
CA ASP A 104 29.15 26.03 -15.26
C ASP A 104 27.90 25.50 -14.52
N PRO A 105 27.61 24.19 -14.59
CA PRO A 105 26.44 23.62 -13.92
C PRO A 105 26.51 23.76 -12.39
N PHE A 106 25.50 24.38 -11.80
CA PHE A 106 25.31 24.42 -10.35
C PHE A 106 24.44 23.24 -9.92
N THR A 107 24.99 22.31 -9.13
CA THR A 107 24.22 21.15 -8.66
C THR A 107 23.52 21.47 -7.35
N LEU A 108 22.20 21.60 -7.39
CA LEU A 108 21.39 21.72 -6.17
C LEU A 108 21.33 20.36 -5.48
N ASN A 109 21.78 20.28 -4.23
CA ASN A 109 21.72 19.08 -3.40
C ASN A 109 20.67 19.25 -2.31
N VAL A 110 19.52 18.59 -2.45
CA VAL A 110 18.43 18.67 -1.45
C VAL A 110 18.62 17.60 -0.37
N LEU A 111 18.60 18.03 0.89
CA LEU A 111 18.68 17.16 2.05
C LEU A 111 17.31 16.58 2.37
N TYR A 112 17.23 15.28 2.60
CA TYR A 112 15.98 14.60 2.91
C TYR A 112 16.19 13.35 3.76
N GLY A 113 15.09 12.86 4.32
CA GLY A 113 15.07 11.61 5.08
C GLY A 113 15.70 11.70 6.47
N PRO A 114 15.82 10.55 7.18
CA PRO A 114 15.51 9.22 6.65
C PRO A 114 14.01 9.05 6.47
N ASP A 115 13.62 8.41 5.36
CA ASP A 115 12.27 7.92 5.16
C ASP A 115 11.97 6.77 6.14
N ALA A 116 10.75 6.25 6.13
CA ALA A 116 10.37 5.14 7.01
C ALA A 116 11.30 3.91 6.77
N PRO A 117 12.05 3.45 7.78
CA PRO A 117 12.99 2.34 7.61
C PRO A 117 12.25 1.02 7.42
N THR A 118 12.89 0.13 6.68
CA THR A 118 12.44 -1.24 6.40
C THR A 118 13.50 -2.22 6.87
N ILE A 119 13.08 -3.39 7.37
CA ILE A 119 13.97 -4.47 7.80
C ILE A 119 13.83 -5.64 6.84
N SER A 120 14.94 -6.10 6.27
CA SER A 120 15.03 -7.28 5.41
C SER A 120 15.84 -8.40 6.07
N PRO A 121 15.55 -9.70 5.80
CA PRO A 121 14.43 -10.21 4.99
C PRO A 121 13.07 -9.98 5.68
N SER A 122 11.95 -10.35 5.07
CA SER A 122 10.62 -10.27 5.69
C SER A 122 10.37 -11.35 6.74
N ASP A 123 11.16 -12.44 6.75
CA ASP A 123 10.95 -13.60 7.61
C ASP A 123 11.08 -13.27 9.09
N SER A 124 10.06 -13.65 9.87
CA SER A 124 9.99 -13.39 11.31
C SER A 124 10.08 -14.65 12.15
N TYR A 125 10.11 -15.83 11.53
CA TYR A 125 10.20 -17.12 12.20
C TYR A 125 11.48 -17.84 11.79
N TYR A 126 12.20 -18.36 12.78
CA TYR A 126 13.44 -19.08 12.58
C TYR A 126 13.52 -20.31 13.49
N HIS A 127 14.34 -21.28 13.10
CA HIS A 127 14.67 -22.43 13.92
C HIS A 127 15.91 -22.17 14.79
N PRO A 128 15.99 -22.81 15.97
CA PRO A 128 17.21 -22.80 16.77
C PRO A 128 18.42 -23.28 15.96
N GLY A 129 19.58 -22.64 16.16
CA GLY A 129 20.82 -22.90 15.44
C GLY A 129 20.94 -22.18 14.09
N ALA A 130 19.90 -21.50 13.61
CA ALA A 130 19.99 -20.66 12.41
C ALA A 130 20.85 -19.41 12.66
N ASN A 131 21.37 -18.81 11.59
CA ASN A 131 22.02 -17.51 11.65
C ASN A 131 21.02 -16.42 11.27
N LEU A 132 20.79 -15.48 12.19
CA LEU A 132 19.94 -14.32 11.94
C LEU A 132 20.76 -13.21 11.30
N ASN A 133 20.37 -12.79 10.09
CA ASN A 133 20.96 -11.65 9.40
C ASN A 133 19.84 -10.66 9.03
N LEU A 134 19.82 -9.50 9.70
CA LEU A 134 18.85 -8.45 9.46
C LEU A 134 19.57 -7.22 8.91
N SER A 135 19.05 -6.65 7.83
CA SER A 135 19.53 -5.37 7.30
C SER A 135 18.43 -4.33 7.38
N CYS A 136 18.81 -3.09 7.70
CA CYS A 136 17.89 -1.97 7.78
C CYS A 136 18.15 -0.94 6.68
N HIS A 137 17.09 -0.47 6.02
CA HIS A 137 17.19 0.45 4.89
C HIS A 137 16.17 1.57 4.99
N ALA A 138 16.63 2.81 4.81
CA ALA A 138 15.83 4.01 4.67
C ALA A 138 16.42 4.90 3.56
N ALA A 139 15.57 5.49 2.73
CA ALA A 139 16.00 6.50 1.77
C ALA A 139 16.36 7.78 2.52
N SER A 140 17.57 8.31 2.30
CA SER A 140 18.10 9.47 3.01
C SER A 140 19.22 10.12 2.21
N ASN A 141 19.29 11.45 2.24
CA ASN A 141 20.43 12.22 1.76
C ASN A 141 20.81 13.30 2.80
N PRO A 142 22.04 13.28 3.35
CA PRO A 142 23.07 12.25 3.19
C PRO A 142 22.60 10.87 3.70
N PRO A 143 23.36 9.79 3.41
CA PRO A 143 23.04 8.46 3.90
C PRO A 143 22.80 8.44 5.41
N ALA A 144 21.74 7.74 5.83
CA ALA A 144 21.39 7.63 7.23
C ALA A 144 22.39 6.76 8.01
N GLN A 145 22.54 7.04 9.29
CA GLN A 145 23.22 6.18 10.25
C GLN A 145 22.21 5.23 10.89
N TYR A 146 22.64 4.00 11.17
CA TYR A 146 21.76 2.95 11.67
C TYR A 146 22.26 2.39 13.02
N SER A 147 21.31 2.05 13.88
CA SER A 147 21.55 1.27 15.09
C SER A 147 20.37 0.38 15.41
N TRP A 148 20.59 -0.61 16.27
CA TRP A 148 19.60 -1.60 16.64
C TRP A 148 19.33 -1.60 18.14
N LEU A 149 18.10 -1.91 18.53
CA LEU A 149 17.72 -2.28 19.88
C LEU A 149 17.17 -3.72 19.85
N ILE A 150 17.73 -4.60 20.67
CA ILE A 150 17.20 -5.96 20.87
C ILE A 150 16.52 -5.99 22.22
N ASN A 151 15.20 -6.19 22.24
CA ASN A 151 14.38 -6.14 23.46
C ASN A 151 14.62 -4.85 24.27
N GLY A 152 14.75 -3.73 23.57
CA GLY A 152 15.05 -2.40 24.15
C GLY A 152 16.51 -2.15 24.50
N ARG A 153 17.41 -3.14 24.34
CA ARG A 153 18.84 -2.99 24.66
C ARG A 153 19.65 -2.53 23.45
N PRO A 154 20.40 -1.43 23.55
CA PRO A 154 21.15 -0.89 22.42
C PRO A 154 22.28 -1.82 21.98
N GLN A 155 22.44 -1.92 20.67
CA GLN A 155 23.53 -2.61 19.99
C GLN A 155 24.52 -1.59 19.39
N PRO A 156 25.72 -2.03 18.97
CA PRO A 156 26.63 -1.20 18.20
C PRO A 156 25.97 -0.59 16.95
N TYR A 157 26.45 0.58 16.53
CA TYR A 157 26.00 1.21 15.29
C TYR A 157 26.37 0.32 14.10
N THR A 158 25.35 -0.20 13.43
CA THR A 158 25.49 -1.02 12.24
C THR A 158 24.19 -0.99 11.44
N GLN A 159 24.31 -1.04 10.12
CA GLN A 159 23.18 -1.24 9.23
C GLN A 159 22.73 -2.71 9.22
N GLU A 160 23.69 -3.62 9.32
CA GLU A 160 23.47 -5.07 9.28
C GLU A 160 23.69 -5.67 10.68
N LEU A 161 22.67 -6.33 11.20
CA LEU A 161 22.69 -7.05 12.46
C LEU A 161 22.83 -8.54 12.20
N PHE A 162 23.93 -9.12 12.66
CA PHE A 162 24.22 -10.54 12.55
C PHE A 162 24.26 -11.21 13.92
N ILE A 163 23.47 -12.26 14.13
CA ILE A 163 23.46 -13.09 15.33
C ILE A 163 23.56 -14.56 14.90
N PRO A 164 24.71 -15.24 15.12
CA PRO A 164 24.88 -16.63 14.74
C PRO A 164 24.22 -17.57 15.76
N ASN A 165 23.80 -18.75 15.29
CA ASN A 165 23.31 -19.85 16.13
C ASN A 165 22.23 -19.43 17.15
N ILE A 166 21.17 -18.77 16.68
CA ILE A 166 20.12 -18.24 17.55
C ILE A 166 19.41 -19.33 18.34
N ILE A 167 18.92 -18.99 19.53
CA ILE A 167 18.15 -19.86 20.43
C ILE A 167 16.77 -19.27 20.72
N ALA A 168 15.90 -20.04 21.37
CA ALA A 168 14.54 -19.58 21.71
C ALA A 168 14.52 -18.24 22.47
N ASN A 169 15.54 -17.97 23.30
CA ASN A 169 15.67 -16.74 24.08
C ASN A 169 16.05 -15.50 23.24
N ASP A 170 16.49 -15.69 21.99
CA ASP A 170 16.72 -14.59 21.04
C ASP A 170 15.41 -14.12 20.38
N SER A 171 14.28 -14.79 20.67
CA SER A 171 12.96 -14.27 20.31
C SER A 171 12.71 -12.92 20.98
N GLY A 172 12.05 -12.01 20.26
CA GLY A 172 11.74 -10.69 20.81
C GLY A 172 11.60 -9.60 19.77
N SER A 173 11.64 -8.36 20.23
CA SER A 173 11.53 -7.17 19.38
C SER A 173 12.90 -6.67 18.96
N TYR A 174 13.08 -6.51 17.65
CA TYR A 174 14.28 -6.00 17.00
C TYR A 174 13.92 -4.66 16.35
N THR A 175 14.34 -3.59 17.00
CA THR A 175 14.05 -2.22 16.55
C THR A 175 15.25 -1.68 15.79
N CYS A 176 15.05 -1.29 14.53
CA CYS A 176 16.02 -0.48 13.81
C CYS A 176 15.72 1.00 14.03
N LEU A 177 16.77 1.79 14.29
CA LEU A 177 16.78 3.24 14.29
C LEU A 177 17.61 3.72 13.10
N ALA A 178 17.01 4.59 12.27
CA ALA A 178 17.70 5.34 11.22
C ALA A 178 17.73 6.83 11.59
N SER A 179 18.88 7.47 11.47
CA SER A 179 19.06 8.89 11.76
C SER A 179 19.81 9.61 10.64
N ASN A 180 19.42 10.85 10.35
CA ASN A 180 20.13 11.75 9.46
C ASN A 180 20.43 13.03 10.23
N SER A 181 21.71 13.27 10.52
CA SER A 181 22.16 14.44 11.28
C SER A 181 22.04 15.75 10.51
N ALA A 182 22.00 15.71 9.17
CA ALA A 182 21.89 16.93 8.35
C ALA A 182 20.46 17.48 8.33
N THR A 183 19.45 16.60 8.42
CA THR A 183 18.04 16.97 8.54
C THR A 183 17.54 16.98 9.99
N CYS A 184 18.37 16.52 10.94
CA CYS A 184 18.00 16.28 12.35
C CYS A 184 16.81 15.32 12.53
N LEU A 185 16.50 14.50 11.52
CA LEU A 185 15.39 13.55 11.57
C LEU A 185 15.86 12.16 12.00
N ASN A 186 14.99 11.48 12.75
CA ASN A 186 15.14 10.08 13.09
C ASN A 186 13.83 9.33 12.82
N LYS A 187 13.94 8.05 12.46
CA LYS A 187 12.82 7.14 12.24
C LYS A 187 13.17 5.77 12.77
N THR A 188 12.16 5.04 13.21
CA THR A 188 12.31 3.70 13.74
C THR A 188 11.34 2.74 13.07
N THR A 189 11.71 1.47 13.06
CA THR A 189 10.83 0.37 12.69
C THR A 189 11.12 -0.83 13.59
N VAL A 190 10.13 -1.66 13.85
CA VAL A 190 10.23 -2.80 14.77
C VAL A 190 9.86 -4.07 14.03
N LYS A 191 10.67 -5.12 14.21
CA LYS A 191 10.38 -6.46 13.74
C LYS A 191 10.39 -7.44 14.91
N THR A 192 9.33 -8.22 15.04
CA THR A 192 9.27 -9.29 16.05
C THR A 192 9.84 -10.57 15.45
N ILE A 193 10.94 -11.06 16.04
CA ILE A 193 11.56 -12.33 15.65
C ILE A 193 11.09 -13.41 16.63
N THR A 194 10.69 -14.56 16.10
CA THR A 194 10.34 -15.74 16.88
C THR A 194 11.26 -16.89 16.51
N VAL A 195 11.91 -17.47 17.50
CA VAL A 195 12.77 -18.63 17.36
C VAL A 195 12.11 -19.80 18.09
N SER A 196 11.69 -20.81 17.36
CA SER A 196 11.03 -21.99 17.94
C SER A 196 11.33 -23.25 17.14
N GLU A 197 11.27 -24.40 17.80
CA GLU A 197 11.43 -25.69 17.14
C GLU A 197 10.30 -25.93 16.13
N PRO A 198 10.59 -26.66 15.03
CA PRO A 198 9.55 -27.08 14.10
C PRO A 198 8.58 -28.04 14.78
N LEU A 199 7.30 -28.01 14.38
CA LEU A 199 6.30 -28.88 14.98
C LEU A 199 6.36 -30.28 14.39
N ALA A 200 6.40 -31.29 15.25
CA ALA A 200 6.10 -32.66 14.88
C ALA A 200 4.59 -32.86 14.70
N GLN A 201 4.20 -33.81 13.83
CA GLN A 201 2.79 -34.14 13.62
C GLN A 201 2.18 -34.74 14.91
N PRO A 202 1.02 -34.22 15.38
CA PRO A 202 0.35 -34.79 16.53
C PRO A 202 -0.41 -36.07 16.14
N THR A 203 -0.67 -36.93 17.12
CA THR A 203 -1.48 -38.14 16.94
C THR A 203 -2.83 -37.97 17.64
N LEU A 204 -3.93 -38.27 16.94
CA LEU A 204 -5.27 -38.26 17.51
C LEU A 204 -5.73 -39.69 17.81
N HIS A 205 -6.18 -39.92 19.04
CA HIS A 205 -6.74 -41.19 19.50
C HIS A 205 -8.20 -41.01 19.96
N ALA A 206 -9.08 -41.92 19.57
CA ALA A 206 -10.46 -41.97 20.06
C ALA A 206 -10.68 -43.18 20.97
N SER A 207 -11.40 -42.99 22.09
CA SER A 207 -11.76 -44.10 22.98
C SER A 207 -12.65 -45.14 22.29
N ASN A 208 -13.46 -44.71 21.33
CA ASN A 208 -14.28 -45.56 20.47
C ASN A 208 -14.63 -44.78 19.18
N THR A 209 -14.68 -45.47 18.03
CA THR A 209 -15.03 -44.89 16.73
C THR A 209 -16.42 -45.30 16.24
N THR A 210 -17.07 -46.26 16.89
CA THR A 210 -18.43 -46.71 16.58
C THR A 210 -19.31 -46.61 17.82
N LEU A 211 -20.19 -45.62 17.83
CA LEU A 211 -20.98 -45.17 18.99
C LEU A 211 -22.47 -45.36 18.70
N THR A 212 -23.28 -45.50 19.75
CA THR A 212 -24.73 -45.32 19.71
C THR A 212 -25.11 -43.92 20.22
N GLU A 213 -26.32 -43.44 19.91
CA GLU A 213 -26.85 -42.23 20.56
C GLU A 213 -26.82 -42.42 22.09
N ASP A 214 -26.58 -41.34 22.83
CA ASP A 214 -26.38 -41.30 24.29
C ASP A 214 -25.08 -41.88 24.85
N ASP A 215 -24.21 -42.47 24.01
CA ASP A 215 -22.85 -42.84 24.39
C ASP A 215 -22.02 -41.61 24.79
N SER A 216 -20.84 -41.87 25.36
CA SER A 216 -19.78 -40.86 25.53
C SER A 216 -18.52 -41.28 24.79
N VAL A 217 -17.85 -40.33 24.13
CA VAL A 217 -16.56 -40.55 23.48
C VAL A 217 -15.54 -39.53 23.97
N VAL A 218 -14.31 -39.99 24.14
CA VAL A 218 -13.16 -39.16 24.48
C VAL A 218 -12.15 -39.22 23.34
N LEU A 219 -11.78 -38.06 22.84
CA LEU A 219 -10.76 -37.84 21.83
C LEU A 219 -9.54 -37.22 22.51
N THR A 220 -8.37 -37.82 22.35
CA THR A 220 -7.11 -37.37 22.96
C THR A 220 -6.09 -37.05 21.88
N CYS A 221 -5.64 -35.81 21.84
CA CYS A 221 -4.55 -35.34 21.00
C CYS A 221 -3.23 -35.47 21.76
N SER A 222 -2.29 -36.24 21.23
CA SER A 222 -0.96 -36.42 21.82
C SER A 222 0.12 -35.81 20.93
N THR A 223 1.05 -35.08 21.55
CA THR A 223 2.16 -34.42 20.87
C THR A 223 3.38 -34.34 21.79
N ASN A 224 4.59 -34.37 21.22
CA ASN A 224 5.85 -34.13 21.93
C ASN A 224 6.27 -32.65 21.91
N ASN A 225 5.54 -31.80 21.18
CA ASN A 225 5.83 -30.38 21.10
C ASN A 225 5.48 -29.70 22.44
N THR A 226 6.33 -28.76 22.88
CA THR A 226 6.09 -27.99 24.12
C THR A 226 5.70 -26.55 23.80
N GLY A 227 4.94 -25.90 24.68
CA GLY A 227 4.51 -24.50 24.49
C GLY A 227 3.57 -24.28 23.29
N VAL A 228 2.87 -25.33 22.85
CA VAL A 228 1.95 -25.27 21.71
C VAL A 228 0.50 -25.05 22.16
N SER A 229 -0.32 -24.56 21.24
CA SER A 229 -1.78 -24.54 21.39
C SER A 229 -2.40 -25.71 20.63
N ILE A 230 -3.44 -26.33 21.21
CA ILE A 230 -4.19 -27.41 20.59
C ILE A 230 -5.57 -26.88 20.16
N GLY A 231 -5.85 -26.98 18.86
CA GLY A 231 -7.14 -26.73 18.24
C GLY A 231 -7.81 -28.01 17.78
N TRP A 232 -9.13 -28.00 17.72
CA TRP A 232 -9.93 -29.13 17.25
C TRP A 232 -10.66 -28.78 15.96
N LEU A 233 -10.68 -29.73 15.04
CA LEU A 233 -11.30 -29.63 13.74
C LEU A 233 -12.35 -30.74 13.60
N PHE A 234 -13.50 -30.39 13.03
CA PHE A 234 -14.54 -31.31 12.62
C PHE A 234 -14.86 -31.10 11.14
N ASN A 235 -14.74 -32.18 10.36
CA ASN A 235 -14.89 -32.17 8.90
C ASN A 235 -14.05 -31.06 8.22
N GLY A 236 -12.83 -30.86 8.73
CA GLY A 236 -11.87 -29.88 8.21
C GLY A 236 -12.09 -28.43 8.66
N GLN A 237 -13.15 -28.14 9.44
CA GLN A 237 -13.45 -26.80 9.97
C GLN A 237 -13.20 -26.72 11.47
N SER A 238 -12.93 -25.52 12.00
CA SER A 238 -12.79 -25.31 13.44
C SER A 238 -14.04 -25.80 14.17
N LEU A 239 -13.82 -26.70 15.12
CA LEU A 239 -14.86 -27.33 15.89
C LEU A 239 -15.59 -26.29 16.75
N LYS A 240 -16.92 -26.26 16.65
CA LYS A 240 -17.78 -25.45 17.52
C LYS A 240 -18.17 -26.26 18.74
N VAL A 241 -17.64 -25.89 19.91
CA VAL A 241 -17.96 -26.54 21.18
C VAL A 241 -19.40 -26.20 21.58
N THR A 242 -20.16 -27.21 21.98
CA THR A 242 -21.55 -27.07 22.50
C THR A 242 -21.59 -27.41 23.98
N GLU A 243 -22.73 -27.23 24.64
CA GLU A 243 -22.90 -27.57 26.08
C GLU A 243 -22.68 -29.06 26.38
N ARG A 244 -22.83 -29.95 25.39
CA ARG A 244 -22.58 -31.41 25.51
C ARG A 244 -21.11 -31.79 25.41
N MET A 245 -20.26 -30.82 25.12
CA MET A 245 -18.87 -31.04 24.75
C MET A 245 -17.97 -30.36 25.77
N THR A 246 -16.94 -31.06 26.23
CA THR A 246 -15.97 -30.53 27.18
C THR A 246 -14.56 -30.67 26.66
N LEU A 247 -13.75 -29.65 26.91
CA LEU A 247 -12.31 -29.65 26.65
C LEU A 247 -11.57 -29.70 27.99
N SER A 248 -10.46 -30.42 28.03
CA SER A 248 -9.51 -30.32 29.14
C SER A 248 -8.89 -28.92 29.21
N GLN A 249 -8.26 -28.59 30.34
CA GLN A 249 -7.68 -27.27 30.57
C GLN A 249 -6.59 -26.89 29.53
N ASP A 250 -5.87 -27.87 29.02
CA ASP A 250 -4.83 -27.75 27.99
C ASP A 250 -5.36 -28.04 26.57
N ASN A 251 -6.68 -28.24 26.42
CA ASN A 251 -7.35 -28.67 25.19
C ASN A 251 -6.83 -29.98 24.58
N SER A 252 -5.99 -30.76 25.27
CA SER A 252 -5.47 -32.03 24.74
C SER A 252 -6.53 -33.13 24.68
N THR A 253 -7.59 -33.02 25.46
CA THR A 253 -8.68 -33.99 25.53
C THR A 253 -10.01 -33.32 25.26
N PHE A 254 -10.75 -33.87 24.30
CA PHE A 254 -12.09 -33.44 23.91
C PHE A 254 -13.10 -34.56 24.16
N THR A 255 -14.14 -34.27 24.93
CA THR A 255 -15.16 -35.25 25.30
C THR A 255 -16.53 -34.81 24.78
N ILE A 256 -17.29 -35.76 24.22
CA ILE A 256 -18.68 -35.55 23.81
C ILE A 256 -19.57 -36.44 24.67
N ARG A 257 -20.54 -35.85 25.36
CA ARG A 257 -21.55 -36.59 26.13
C ARG A 257 -22.85 -35.76 26.34
N PRO A 258 -24.02 -36.27 25.97
CA PRO A 258 -24.27 -37.46 25.15
C PRO A 258 -23.87 -37.25 23.68
N VAL A 259 -23.48 -38.31 22.99
CA VAL A 259 -23.24 -38.34 21.53
C VAL A 259 -24.58 -38.37 20.77
N ARG A 260 -24.64 -37.66 19.65
CA ARG A 260 -25.81 -37.60 18.75
C ARG A 260 -25.42 -37.84 17.30
N LYS A 261 -26.40 -38.11 16.42
CA LYS A 261 -26.16 -38.33 14.98
C LYS A 261 -25.39 -37.19 14.30
N GLU A 262 -25.60 -35.94 14.71
CA GLU A 262 -24.87 -34.80 14.15
C GLU A 262 -23.37 -34.78 14.49
N ASP A 263 -22.94 -35.54 15.50
CA ASP A 263 -21.53 -35.64 15.90
C ASP A 263 -20.76 -36.67 15.03
N ALA A 264 -21.43 -37.35 14.08
CA ALA A 264 -20.76 -38.26 13.16
C ALA A 264 -19.94 -37.50 12.11
N GLY A 265 -18.65 -37.85 11.97
CA GLY A 265 -17.76 -37.19 11.02
C GLY A 265 -16.28 -37.41 11.33
N ASN A 266 -15.43 -36.66 10.63
CA ASN A 266 -13.98 -36.73 10.77
C ASN A 266 -13.50 -35.68 11.76
N TYR A 267 -12.82 -36.11 12.82
CA TYR A 267 -12.18 -35.25 13.81
C TYR A 267 -10.68 -35.23 13.58
N GLN A 268 -10.06 -34.06 13.76
CA GLN A 268 -8.62 -33.87 13.77
C GLN A 268 -8.27 -32.92 14.91
N CYS A 269 -7.12 -33.12 15.53
CA CYS A 269 -6.47 -32.07 16.30
C CYS A 269 -5.38 -31.38 15.48
N GLU A 270 -5.21 -30.09 15.72
CA GLU A 270 -4.20 -29.22 15.15
C GLU A 270 -3.33 -28.67 16.29
N VAL A 271 -2.02 -28.84 16.19
CA VAL A 271 -1.05 -28.23 17.10
C VAL A 271 -0.38 -27.07 16.39
N SER A 272 -0.33 -25.92 17.05
CA SER A 272 0.24 -24.70 16.47
C SER A 272 1.17 -23.98 17.45
N ASN A 273 2.23 -23.37 16.91
CA ASN A 273 3.07 -22.38 17.58
C ASN A 273 3.05 -21.08 16.77
N SER A 274 3.86 -20.09 17.16
CA SER A 274 3.82 -18.74 16.59
C SER A 274 4.14 -18.63 15.09
N GLY A 275 4.68 -19.69 14.46
CA GLY A 275 5.09 -19.66 13.05
C GLY A 275 4.80 -20.95 12.27
N ASP A 276 4.27 -21.98 12.92
CA ASP A 276 4.00 -23.27 12.31
C ASP A 276 2.71 -23.91 12.86
N SER A 277 2.09 -24.76 12.05
CA SER A 277 0.91 -25.55 12.43
C SER A 277 0.94 -26.94 11.79
N ARG A 278 0.55 -27.96 12.55
CA ARG A 278 0.47 -29.36 12.09
C ARG A 278 -0.84 -30.01 12.52
N LYS A 279 -1.44 -30.77 11.61
CA LYS A 279 -2.69 -31.51 11.84
C LYS A 279 -2.40 -33.00 11.99
N SER A 280 -3.14 -33.64 12.90
CA SER A 280 -3.19 -35.10 13.01
C SER A 280 -3.91 -35.73 11.81
N ASP A 281 -3.72 -37.02 11.61
CA ASP A 281 -4.55 -37.80 10.71
C ASP A 281 -6.01 -37.82 11.20
N PRO A 282 -7.01 -37.77 10.29
CA PRO A 282 -8.41 -37.73 10.68
C PRO A 282 -8.90 -39.04 11.29
N VAL A 283 -9.63 -38.94 12.40
CA VAL A 283 -10.35 -40.04 13.03
C VAL A 283 -11.85 -39.90 12.75
N ARG A 284 -12.44 -40.90 12.11
CA ARG A 284 -13.87 -40.90 11.75
C ARG A 284 -14.70 -41.53 12.87
N LEU A 285 -15.62 -40.76 13.44
CA LEU A 285 -16.65 -41.25 14.35
C LEU A 285 -17.91 -41.62 13.56
N ALA A 286 -18.43 -42.82 13.82
CA ALA A 286 -19.70 -43.30 13.28
C ALA A 286 -20.71 -43.45 14.43
N VAL A 287 -21.85 -42.78 14.31
CA VAL A 287 -22.95 -42.85 15.29
C VAL A 287 -24.09 -43.67 14.70
N LYS A 288 -24.35 -44.83 15.29
CA LYS A 288 -25.50 -45.69 14.98
C LYS A 288 -26.73 -45.08 15.66
N GLY A 289 -27.72 -44.71 14.86
CA GLY A 289 -29.04 -44.38 15.38
C GLY A 289 -29.71 -45.61 15.96
N ASP A 290 -30.52 -45.41 16.99
CA ASP A 290 -31.46 -46.45 17.41
C ASP A 290 -32.37 -46.79 16.21
N LEU A 291 -32.45 -48.08 15.85
CA LEU A 291 -33.35 -48.57 14.81
C LEU A 291 -34.80 -48.68 15.32
N THR A 292 -35.06 -48.29 16.57
CA THR A 292 -36.41 -48.25 17.10
C THR A 292 -37.08 -46.89 16.88
N GLN A 293 -38.10 -46.94 16.00
CA GLN A 293 -39.22 -45.99 15.92
C GLN A 293 -39.10 -44.78 14.98
N SER A 294 -39.12 -45.06 13.67
CA SER A 294 -39.76 -44.20 12.65
C SER A 294 -40.72 -45.03 11.79
N ASN A 295 -41.75 -45.59 12.43
CA ASN A 295 -43.00 -45.92 11.73
C ASN A 295 -43.95 -44.73 11.90
N SER A 296 -43.64 -43.60 11.27
CA SER A 296 -44.60 -42.53 11.00
C SER A 296 -45.27 -42.75 9.63
N GLY A 297 -45.57 -44.01 9.30
CA GLY A 297 -46.50 -44.33 8.22
C GLY A 297 -47.92 -44.09 8.73
N LEU A 298 -48.67 -43.21 8.06
CA LEU A 298 -50.11 -43.05 8.28
C LEU A 298 -50.79 -44.43 8.22
N PRO A 299 -51.77 -44.73 9.10
CA PRO A 299 -52.47 -46.01 9.06
C PRO A 299 -53.08 -46.23 7.67
N PRO A 300 -53.14 -47.48 7.17
CA PRO A 300 -53.62 -47.77 5.80
C PRO A 300 -54.97 -47.12 5.46
N GLY A 301 -55.83 -46.92 6.46
CA GLY A 301 -57.12 -46.23 6.31
C GLY A 301 -57.01 -44.73 5.98
N ALA A 302 -55.98 -44.03 6.46
CA ALA A 302 -55.75 -42.63 6.13
C ALA A 302 -55.21 -42.46 4.70
N ILE A 303 -54.39 -43.40 4.23
CA ILE A 303 -53.88 -43.41 2.85
C ILE A 303 -55.02 -43.70 1.87
N ALA A 304 -55.91 -44.65 2.19
CA ALA A 304 -57.11 -44.92 1.39
C ALA A 304 -58.06 -43.71 1.35
N GLY A 305 -58.25 -43.02 2.48
CA GLY A 305 -59.08 -41.81 2.56
C GLY A 305 -58.51 -40.64 1.72
N ILE A 306 -57.20 -40.42 1.74
CA ILE A 306 -56.55 -39.37 0.96
C ILE A 306 -56.63 -39.69 -0.55
N VAL A 307 -56.40 -40.94 -0.96
CA VAL A 307 -56.49 -41.32 -2.38
C VAL A 307 -57.92 -41.21 -2.90
N VAL A 308 -58.92 -41.65 -2.13
CA VAL A 308 -60.35 -41.53 -2.52
C VAL A 308 -60.78 -40.06 -2.55
N GLY A 309 -60.35 -39.25 -1.56
CA GLY A 309 -60.64 -37.82 -1.51
C GLY A 309 -60.03 -37.05 -2.69
N VAL A 310 -58.78 -37.38 -3.07
CA VAL A 310 -58.10 -36.77 -4.21
C VAL A 310 -58.76 -37.20 -5.53
N MET A 311 -59.11 -38.47 -5.69
CA MET A 311 -59.80 -38.96 -6.89
C MET A 311 -61.19 -38.35 -7.06
N ALA A 312 -61.96 -38.20 -5.97
CA ALA A 312 -63.25 -37.53 -5.99
C ALA A 312 -63.12 -36.02 -6.28
N GLY A 313 -62.13 -35.36 -5.68
CA GLY A 313 -61.82 -33.94 -5.93
C GLY A 313 -61.43 -33.69 -7.39
N VAL A 314 -60.56 -34.53 -7.96
CA VAL A 314 -60.15 -34.44 -9.37
C VAL A 314 -61.34 -34.67 -10.30
N ALA A 315 -62.25 -35.60 -9.99
CA ALA A 315 -63.45 -35.84 -10.79
C ALA A 315 -64.42 -34.64 -10.77
N VAL A 316 -64.61 -34.00 -9.62
CA VAL A 316 -65.44 -32.79 -9.50
C VAL A 316 -64.82 -31.61 -10.26
N ILE A 317 -63.50 -31.43 -10.14
CA ILE A 317 -62.77 -30.39 -10.88
C ILE A 317 -62.83 -30.66 -12.39
N ALA A 318 -62.65 -31.91 -12.84
CA ALA A 318 -62.77 -32.28 -14.23
C ALA A 318 -64.18 -32.06 -14.78
N ALA A 319 -65.23 -32.36 -14.00
CA ALA A 319 -66.62 -32.10 -14.38
C ALA A 319 -66.90 -30.59 -14.49
N LEU A 320 -66.38 -29.77 -13.56
CA LEU A 320 -66.49 -28.31 -13.61
C LEU A 320 -65.72 -27.73 -14.79
N VAL A 321 -64.51 -28.20 -15.07
CA VAL A 321 -63.71 -27.80 -16.23
C VAL A 321 -64.42 -28.21 -17.52
N TYR A 322 -64.97 -29.42 -17.61
CA TYR A 322 -65.76 -29.87 -18.77
C TYR A 322 -67.00 -29.00 -18.98
N PHE A 323 -67.71 -28.65 -17.91
CA PHE A 323 -68.88 -27.76 -17.97
C PHE A 323 -68.50 -26.34 -18.41
N LEU A 324 -67.35 -25.83 -17.95
CA LEU A 324 -66.80 -24.55 -18.38
C LEU A 324 -66.26 -24.60 -19.81
N PHE A 325 -65.75 -25.75 -20.26
CA PHE A 325 -65.25 -25.96 -21.62
C PHE A 325 -66.41 -26.00 -22.63
N ILE A 326 -67.53 -26.67 -22.31
CA ILE A 326 -68.76 -26.62 -23.12
C ILE A 326 -69.35 -25.19 -23.17
N ARG A 327 -69.18 -24.39 -22.11
CA ARG A 327 -69.57 -22.98 -22.11
C ARG A 327 -68.60 -22.05 -22.85
N LYS A 328 -67.37 -22.49 -23.16
CA LYS A 328 -66.30 -21.64 -23.69
C LYS A 328 -65.80 -22.04 -25.09
N THR A 329 -66.20 -23.20 -25.65
CA THR A 329 -66.02 -23.50 -27.07
C THR A 329 -67.13 -22.87 -27.93
N GLY A 330 -67.12 -21.53 -27.91
CA GLY A 330 -67.65 -20.66 -28.95
C GLY A 330 -66.61 -19.57 -29.16
N GLY A 331 -65.62 -19.82 -30.02
CA GLY A 331 -64.68 -18.79 -30.47
C GLY A 331 -63.19 -19.15 -30.43
N ALA A 332 -62.69 -19.57 -31.60
CA ALA A 332 -61.43 -19.20 -32.27
C ALA A 332 -60.05 -19.34 -31.59
N ASN A 333 -59.19 -20.14 -32.28
CA ASN A 333 -57.80 -19.92 -32.78
C ASN A 333 -56.89 -18.96 -31.98
N ASP A 334 -55.61 -19.22 -31.71
CA ASP A 334 -54.55 -19.64 -32.64
C ASP A 334 -53.22 -19.96 -31.89
N LEU A 335 -52.34 -20.72 -32.56
CA LEU A 335 -50.85 -20.67 -32.59
C LEU A 335 -49.97 -20.84 -31.30
N HIS A 336 -49.11 -21.87 -31.25
CA HIS A 336 -47.66 -21.79 -31.56
C HIS A 336 -46.92 -23.13 -31.36
N ASP A 337 -46.10 -23.49 -32.34
CA ASP A 337 -45.19 -24.65 -32.42
C ASP A 337 -43.79 -24.32 -31.86
N VAL A 338 -43.07 -25.34 -31.38
CA VAL A 338 -41.76 -25.32 -30.69
C VAL A 338 -40.72 -26.05 -31.55
N THR A 339 -39.53 -25.48 -31.72
CA THR A 339 -38.29 -26.26 -32.04
C THR A 339 -37.07 -25.38 -31.77
N GLU A 340 -36.29 -25.65 -30.71
CA GLU A 340 -35.09 -26.52 -30.62
C GLU A 340 -33.81 -25.90 -31.23
N HIS A 341 -32.74 -25.83 -30.43
CA HIS A 341 -31.46 -25.19 -30.76
C HIS A 341 -30.26 -26.08 -30.38
N LYS A 342 -29.40 -26.36 -31.37
CA LYS A 342 -27.92 -26.60 -31.37
C LYS A 342 -27.50 -26.68 -32.87
N PRO A 343 -26.25 -26.41 -33.37
CA PRO A 343 -24.91 -26.47 -32.75
C PRO A 343 -23.88 -25.36 -33.14
N SER A 344 -22.67 -25.52 -32.56
CA SER A 344 -21.39 -24.81 -32.75
C SER A 344 -20.87 -24.66 -34.19
N ALA A 345 -20.05 -23.62 -34.46
CA ALA A 345 -18.68 -23.72 -35.01
C ALA A 345 -18.01 -22.35 -35.36
N SER A 346 -16.66 -22.39 -35.40
CA SER A 346 -15.67 -21.56 -36.16
C SER A 346 -15.26 -20.18 -35.58
N ASN A 347 -13.99 -19.95 -35.20
CA ASN A 347 -12.71 -19.71 -35.95
C ASN A 347 -12.62 -18.31 -36.60
N HIS A 348 -11.62 -17.48 -36.21
CA HIS A 348 -10.51 -17.00 -37.08
C HIS A 348 -9.51 -16.01 -36.42
N SER A 349 -8.20 -16.26 -36.67
CA SER A 349 -7.00 -15.37 -36.91
C SER A 349 -6.68 -14.14 -36.03
N GLN A 350 -5.50 -14.09 -35.37
CA GLN A 350 -4.14 -13.57 -35.77
C GLN A 350 -3.99 -12.04 -35.74
N ASP A 351 -2.98 -11.50 -35.03
CA ASP A 351 -1.76 -10.92 -35.63
C ASP A 351 -0.68 -10.51 -34.57
N HIS A 352 0.51 -10.18 -35.07
CA HIS A 352 1.88 -10.21 -34.55
C HIS A 352 2.44 -8.89 -33.92
N SER A 353 3.62 -8.99 -33.27
CA SER A 353 4.74 -8.00 -33.21
C SER A 353 4.61 -6.77 -32.27
N ASP A 354 5.64 -6.17 -31.65
CA ASP A 354 7.10 -6.34 -31.60
C ASP A 354 7.68 -5.60 -30.36
N ASN A 355 8.89 -6.00 -29.93
CA ASN A 355 9.72 -5.31 -28.94
C ASN A 355 10.33 -4.00 -29.49
N LEU A 356 10.52 -2.98 -28.64
CA LEU A 356 11.59 -1.99 -28.88
C LEU A 356 12.18 -1.41 -27.58
N PHE A 357 13.47 -1.66 -27.40
CA PHE A 357 14.39 -0.97 -26.49
C PHE A 357 14.45 0.53 -26.82
N LYS A 358 14.48 1.39 -25.80
CA LYS A 358 14.83 2.81 -25.99
C LYS A 358 15.85 3.25 -24.94
N SER A 359 17.00 3.71 -25.43
CA SER A 359 18.06 4.40 -24.70
C SER A 359 17.54 5.73 -24.16
N GLU A 360 17.82 6.03 -22.89
CA GLU A 360 17.57 7.34 -22.28
C GLU A 360 18.62 8.36 -22.75
N GLU A 361 18.14 9.40 -23.42
CA GLU A 361 18.88 10.61 -23.75
C GLU A 361 18.47 11.70 -22.73
N VAL A 362 19.42 12.37 -22.09
CA VAL A 362 19.13 13.43 -21.11
C VAL A 362 18.69 14.69 -21.87
N ALA A 363 17.38 14.94 -21.90
CA ALA A 363 16.79 16.12 -22.50
C ALA A 363 16.79 17.30 -21.52
N TYR A 364 17.37 18.43 -21.92
CA TYR A 364 17.25 19.69 -21.19
C TYR A 364 15.95 20.39 -21.60
N SER A 365 15.14 20.80 -20.63
CA SER A 365 13.97 21.66 -20.89
C SER A 365 14.33 23.12 -20.61
N SER A 366 14.13 23.99 -21.61
CA SER A 366 14.22 25.43 -21.41
C SER A 366 12.90 25.94 -20.85
N LEU A 367 12.92 26.59 -19.68
CA LEU A 367 11.75 27.26 -19.12
C LEU A 367 11.48 28.54 -19.92
N ASN A 368 10.63 28.47 -20.94
CA ASN A 368 10.14 29.66 -21.65
C ASN A 368 8.79 30.08 -21.04
N PHE A 369 8.81 31.12 -20.21
CA PHE A 369 7.59 31.83 -19.82
C PHE A 369 7.35 32.98 -20.78
N SER A 370 6.18 33.01 -21.42
CA SER A 370 5.70 34.14 -22.20
C SER A 370 5.40 35.30 -21.24
N ALA A 371 6.27 36.31 -21.20
CA ALA A 371 6.03 37.53 -20.44
C ALA A 371 4.80 38.28 -21.00
N HIS A 372 3.84 38.62 -20.14
CA HIS A 372 2.80 39.59 -20.49
C HIS A 372 3.37 41.01 -20.43
N GLU A 373 3.23 41.76 -21.52
CA GLU A 373 3.55 43.18 -21.61
C GLU A 373 2.80 44.00 -20.55
N PRO A 374 3.45 44.93 -19.83
CA PRO A 374 2.77 45.86 -18.94
C PRO A 374 2.00 46.91 -19.77
N LYS A 375 0.67 46.98 -19.56
CA LYS A 375 -0.17 48.04 -20.13
C LYS A 375 0.24 49.42 -19.61
N LYS A 376 0.40 50.36 -20.54
CA LYS A 376 0.71 51.78 -20.34
C LYS A 376 -0.33 52.48 -19.46
N PRO A 377 0.06 53.36 -18.51
CA PRO A 377 -0.90 54.13 -17.70
C PRO A 377 -1.43 55.34 -18.46
N THR A 378 -2.75 55.53 -18.40
CA THR A 378 -3.46 56.74 -18.84
C THR A 378 -3.79 57.59 -17.61
N SER A 379 -3.47 58.88 -17.62
CA SER A 379 -3.72 59.89 -16.58
C SER A 379 -4.96 60.76 -16.90
N PRO A 380 -5.39 61.77 -16.10
CA PRO A 380 -5.29 62.00 -14.63
C PRO A 380 -6.63 62.42 -13.93
N SER A 381 -6.62 62.36 -12.58
CA SER A 381 -7.35 63.21 -11.58
C SER A 381 -8.89 63.10 -11.43
N PRO A 382 -9.51 63.51 -10.27
CA PRO A 382 -8.99 64.40 -9.21
C PRO A 382 -9.11 63.94 -7.74
N SER A 383 -8.43 64.70 -6.88
CA SER A 383 -8.45 64.72 -5.40
C SER A 383 -9.85 64.87 -4.79
N PRO A 384 -10.09 64.39 -3.55
CA PRO A 384 -10.20 65.37 -2.45
C PRO A 384 -9.64 64.92 -1.07
N ALA A 385 -9.06 65.92 -0.39
CA ALA A 385 -9.17 66.33 1.02
C ALA A 385 -9.01 65.32 2.19
N ASP A 386 -7.98 65.63 2.98
CA ASP A 386 -7.91 65.74 4.46
C ASP A 386 -8.70 64.77 5.35
N THR A 387 -7.95 64.02 6.18
CA THR A 387 -8.25 63.90 7.61
C THR A 387 -7.01 63.49 8.40
N GLU A 388 -6.56 64.39 9.28
CA GLU A 388 -5.62 64.13 10.39
C GLU A 388 -6.22 63.15 11.41
N THR A 389 -5.39 62.61 12.33
CA THR A 389 -5.70 61.40 13.11
C THR A 389 -4.52 60.63 13.76
N VAL A 390 -3.34 61.20 14.04
CA VAL A 390 -2.81 61.47 15.40
C VAL A 390 -2.71 60.30 16.44
N TYR A 391 -1.44 60.04 16.86
CA TYR A 391 -0.86 59.41 18.08
C TYR A 391 -1.08 57.88 18.35
N THR A 392 -0.12 57.09 18.88
CA THR A 392 0.96 57.40 19.85
C THR A 392 2.03 56.28 19.87
N GLU A 393 3.32 56.65 19.89
CA GLU A 393 4.40 55.84 20.47
C GLU A 393 4.39 55.99 21.99
N VAL A 394 4.55 54.88 22.73
CA VAL A 394 5.10 54.91 24.10
C VAL A 394 6.12 53.78 24.25
N GLN A 395 7.37 54.20 24.44
CA GLN A 395 8.49 53.39 24.89
C GLN A 395 8.49 53.17 26.41
N LYS A 396 9.25 52.13 26.81
CA LYS A 396 9.77 51.74 28.15
C LYS A 396 8.74 51.00 29.02
N LYS A 397 9.03 49.80 29.52
CA LYS A 397 10.26 49.34 30.19
C LYS A 397 10.37 47.83 30.17
#